data_AF-A0A938HL42-F1
#
_entry.id   AF-A0A938HL42-F1
#
_cell.length_a   1.000
_cell.length_b   1.000
_cell.length_c   1.000
_cell.angle_alpha   90.00
_cell.angle_beta   90.00
_cell.angle_gamma   90.00
#
_symmetry.space_group_name_H-M   'P 1'
#
loop_
_entity.id
_entity.type
_entity.pdbx_description
1 polymer ?
#
loop_
_entity_poly.entity_id
_entity_poly.type
_entity_poly.pdbx_seq_one_letter_code
_entity_poly.pdbx_strand_id
1 'polypeptide(L)'
;MAPIFGSKDEKPPPLSGPVPLNWVRNKNGNFFKFATFNVQRAGLAGGGVFVIWHSGAKPGWVMVGASGDLAKSIGALLNDPEVLQYDARGGLFLTWTLIRPEYHAGVIKFLRESMKPLIDRDPPSPKDVEAIPVMAPGGESRPTE
;
A
#
# COMPACT_ATOMS: atom_id res chain seq x y z
N MET A 1 40.23 11.88 -24.12
CA MET A 1 39.57 10.58 -23.85
C MET A 1 38.74 10.73 -22.59
N ALA A 2 37.46 10.37 -22.67
CA ALA A 2 36.44 10.56 -21.62
C ALA A 2 36.70 9.67 -20.38
N PRO A 3 36.16 10.02 -19.19
CA PRO A 3 36.50 9.37 -17.95
C PRO A 3 35.74 8.04 -17.75
N ILE A 4 36.42 7.13 -17.06
CA ILE A 4 35.98 5.83 -16.56
C ILE A 4 35.73 5.97 -15.06
N PHE A 5 34.49 6.19 -14.65
CA PHE A 5 34.07 5.97 -13.26
C PHE A 5 32.86 5.05 -13.27
N GLY A 6 33.11 3.80 -12.85
CA GLY A 6 32.12 2.77 -12.64
C GLY A 6 31.22 3.08 -11.46
N SER A 7 29.97 2.69 -11.64
CA SER A 7 28.79 2.82 -10.78
C SER A 7 29.08 2.65 -9.30
N LYS A 8 29.01 3.75 -8.55
CA LYS A 8 28.88 3.74 -7.10
C LYS A 8 27.46 3.30 -6.79
N ASP A 9 27.29 2.32 -5.90
CA ASP A 9 26.01 2.00 -5.26
C ASP A 9 25.42 3.26 -4.64
N GLU A 10 24.65 4.01 -5.43
CA GLU A 10 24.01 5.23 -4.99
C GLU A 10 22.77 4.79 -4.22
N LYS A 11 22.98 4.55 -2.92
CA LYS A 11 21.94 4.46 -1.91
C LYS A 11 20.96 5.60 -2.24
N PRO A 12 19.67 5.31 -2.48
CA PRO A 12 18.73 6.33 -2.93
C PRO A 12 18.83 7.55 -2.00
N PRO A 13 18.84 8.77 -2.55
CA PRO A 13 19.09 9.98 -1.79
C PRO A 13 18.18 9.99 -0.55
N PRO A 14 18.67 10.45 0.62
CA PRO A 14 17.83 10.58 1.80
C PRO A 14 16.66 11.48 1.44
N LEU A 15 15.49 10.86 1.28
CA LEU A 15 14.27 11.52 0.85
C LEU A 15 13.96 12.57 1.91
N SER A 16 13.99 13.85 1.53
CA SER A 16 13.78 15.00 2.43
C SER A 16 12.31 15.14 2.89
N GLY A 17 11.57 14.03 2.96
CA GLY A 17 10.16 13.93 3.29
C GLY A 17 9.54 12.62 2.78
N PRO A 18 8.28 12.32 3.16
CA PRO A 18 7.58 11.12 2.67
C PRO A 18 7.48 11.11 1.14
N VAL A 19 7.79 9.97 0.51
CA VAL A 19 7.66 9.81 -0.94
C VAL A 19 6.18 9.87 -1.33
N PRO A 20 5.78 10.75 -2.26
CA PRO A 20 4.44 10.72 -2.81
C PRO A 20 4.26 9.44 -3.64
N LEU A 21 3.22 8.67 -3.34
CA LEU A 21 2.84 7.49 -4.10
C LEU A 21 1.61 7.79 -4.97
N ASN A 22 1.61 7.21 -6.18
CA ASN A 22 0.47 7.29 -7.09
C ASN A 22 -0.57 6.23 -6.69
N TRP A 23 -1.37 6.56 -5.68
CA TRP A 23 -2.50 5.73 -5.26
C TRP A 23 -3.61 5.75 -6.30
N VAL A 24 -3.98 4.57 -6.79
CA VAL A 24 -4.94 4.43 -7.88
C VAL A 24 -6.34 4.80 -7.41
N ARG A 25 -6.99 5.65 -8.19
CA ARG A 25 -8.38 6.11 -8.02
C ARG A 25 -9.18 5.77 -9.28
N ASN A 26 -10.50 5.68 -9.14
CA ASN A 26 -11.37 5.51 -10.30
C ASN A 26 -11.48 6.80 -11.13
N LYS A 27 -12.17 6.73 -12.27
CA LYS A 27 -12.35 7.88 -13.19
C LYS A 27 -13.01 9.10 -12.55
N ASN A 28 -13.75 8.91 -11.45
CA ASN A 28 -14.42 9.98 -10.72
C ASN A 28 -13.56 10.53 -9.57
N GLY A 29 -12.28 10.12 -9.45
CA GLY A 29 -11.38 10.52 -8.37
C GLY A 29 -11.60 9.82 -7.03
N ASN A 30 -12.53 8.87 -6.97
CA ASN A 30 -12.88 8.13 -5.76
C ASN A 30 -12.06 6.84 -5.64
N PHE A 31 -11.88 6.36 -4.40
CA PHE A 31 -11.32 5.04 -4.15
C PHE A 31 -12.33 3.91 -4.47
N PHE A 32 -11.82 2.71 -4.69
CA PHE A 32 -12.65 1.58 -5.13
C PHE A 32 -13.36 0.95 -3.95
N LYS A 33 -14.65 0.60 -4.10
CA LYS A 33 -15.34 -0.24 -3.12
C LYS A 33 -14.79 -1.66 -3.21
N PHE A 34 -14.22 -2.16 -2.12
CA PHE A 34 -13.56 -3.45 -2.07
C PHE A 34 -14.54 -4.60 -2.30
N ALA A 35 -15.66 -4.65 -1.56
CA ALA A 35 -16.61 -5.77 -1.64
C ALA A 35 -17.23 -5.99 -3.02
N THR A 36 -17.28 -4.95 -3.87
CA THR A 36 -17.79 -5.03 -5.25
C THR A 36 -16.68 -4.88 -6.30
N PHE A 37 -15.42 -4.93 -5.88
CA PHE A 37 -14.28 -4.73 -6.77
C PHE A 37 -14.14 -5.90 -7.72
N ASN A 38 -13.97 -5.60 -9.01
CA ASN A 38 -13.73 -6.61 -10.03
C ASN A 38 -12.27 -6.51 -10.50
N VAL A 39 -11.45 -7.44 -10.03
CA VAL A 39 -10.01 -7.53 -10.34
C VAL A 39 -9.76 -7.57 -11.85
N GLN A 40 -10.53 -8.37 -12.60
CA GLN A 40 -10.33 -8.53 -14.04
C GLN A 40 -10.59 -7.23 -14.80
N ARG A 41 -11.65 -6.50 -14.44
CA ARG A 41 -11.99 -5.21 -15.06
C ARG A 41 -11.02 -4.09 -14.66
N ALA A 42 -10.37 -4.20 -13.51
CA ALA A 42 -9.42 -3.21 -13.05
C ALA A 42 -8.09 -3.24 -13.81
N GLY A 43 -7.81 -4.30 -14.58
CA GLY A 43 -6.59 -4.42 -15.36
C GLY A 43 -5.33 -4.40 -14.49
N LEU A 44 -5.41 -4.99 -13.30
CA LEU A 44 -4.29 -5.08 -12.37
C LEU A 44 -3.15 -5.89 -13.01
N ALA A 45 -2.09 -5.20 -13.43
CA ALA A 45 -0.89 -5.81 -13.99
C ALA A 45 0.33 -5.44 -13.13
N GLY A 46 1.06 -6.47 -12.69
CA GLY A 46 2.29 -6.32 -11.92
C GLY A 46 2.12 -6.32 -10.40
N GLY A 47 3.24 -6.04 -9.73
CA GLY A 47 3.36 -6.03 -8.28
C GLY A 47 3.33 -4.63 -7.69
N GLY A 48 3.03 -4.56 -6.40
CA GLY A 48 2.96 -3.31 -5.67
C GLY A 48 2.42 -3.47 -4.26
N VAL A 49 1.95 -2.36 -3.72
CA VAL A 49 1.38 -2.25 -2.38
C VAL A 49 -0.08 -1.86 -2.48
N PHE A 50 -0.92 -2.47 -1.64
CA PHE A 50 -2.34 -2.14 -1.52
C PHE A 50 -2.69 -1.85 -0.07
N VAL A 51 -3.75 -1.06 0.11
CA VAL A 51 -4.34 -0.82 1.41
C VAL A 51 -5.86 -0.92 1.36
N ILE A 52 -6.43 -1.42 2.45
CA ILE A 52 -7.87 -1.58 2.64
C ILE A 52 -8.27 -0.86 3.92
N TRP A 53 -9.37 -0.12 3.89
CA TRP A 53 -9.93 0.58 5.05
C TRP A 53 -11.45 0.61 4.98
N HIS A 54 -12.10 0.94 6.09
CA HIS A 54 -13.54 1.20 6.13
C HIS A 54 -13.84 2.65 6.53
N SER A 55 -14.96 3.22 6.06
CA SER A 55 -15.30 4.64 6.26
C SER A 55 -16.53 4.89 7.15
N GLY A 56 -16.92 3.94 7.99
CA GLY A 56 -18.05 4.11 8.92
C GLY A 56 -17.77 5.08 10.06
N ALA A 57 -18.62 5.05 11.09
CA ALA A 57 -18.60 6.00 12.22
C ALA A 57 -17.24 6.09 12.93
N LYS A 58 -16.44 5.02 12.90
CA LYS A 58 -15.03 5.01 13.32
C LYS A 58 -14.21 4.49 12.15
N PRO A 59 -13.70 5.34 11.25
CA PRO A 59 -12.91 4.88 10.12
C PRO A 59 -11.60 4.24 10.61
N GLY A 60 -11.13 3.22 9.91
CA GLY A 60 -9.96 2.45 10.33
C GLY A 60 -9.31 1.71 9.18
N TRP A 61 -7.98 1.61 9.24
CA TRP A 61 -7.18 0.80 8.32
C TRP A 61 -7.38 -0.67 8.64
N VAL A 62 -7.83 -1.44 7.66
CA VAL A 62 -8.10 -2.87 7.83
C VAL A 62 -6.85 -3.68 7.54
N MET A 63 -6.19 -3.40 6.41
CA MET A 63 -5.05 -4.20 5.96
C MET A 63 -4.11 -3.37 5.09
N VAL A 64 -2.82 -3.65 5.23
CA VAL A 64 -1.75 -3.18 4.35
C VAL A 64 -0.96 -4.39 3.88
N GLY A 65 -0.81 -4.56 2.57
CA GLY A 65 -0.10 -5.70 2.00
C GLY A 65 0.67 -5.36 0.74
N ALA A 66 1.70 -6.16 0.47
CA ALA A 66 2.48 -6.11 -0.76
C ALA A 66 2.29 -7.42 -1.55
N SER A 67 2.41 -7.34 -2.86
CA SER A 67 2.39 -8.53 -3.71
C SER A 67 3.17 -8.32 -4.99
N GLY A 68 3.81 -9.37 -5.49
CA GLY A 68 4.34 -9.43 -6.86
C GLY A 68 3.23 -9.53 -7.92
N ASP A 69 2.02 -9.93 -7.52
CA ASP A 69 0.83 -10.04 -8.36
C ASP A 69 -0.38 -9.52 -7.58
N LEU A 70 -0.69 -8.23 -7.78
CA LEU A 70 -1.80 -7.57 -7.11
C LEU A 70 -3.15 -8.19 -7.46
N ALA A 71 -3.33 -8.65 -8.70
CA ALA A 71 -4.58 -9.25 -9.15
C ALA A 71 -4.89 -10.51 -8.35
N LYS A 72 -3.89 -11.40 -8.22
CA LYS A 72 -4.02 -12.63 -7.45
C LYS A 72 -4.27 -12.37 -5.97
N SER A 73 -3.48 -11.49 -5.35
CA SER A 73 -3.59 -11.22 -3.91
C SER A 73 -4.90 -10.53 -3.53
N ILE A 74 -5.29 -9.47 -4.26
CA ILE A 74 -6.56 -8.79 -4.03
C ILE A 74 -7.74 -9.74 -4.32
N GLY A 75 -7.65 -10.56 -5.37
CA GLY A 75 -8.65 -11.57 -5.70
C GLY A 75 -8.87 -12.60 -4.60
N ALA A 76 -7.80 -13.03 -3.92
CA ALA A 76 -7.92 -13.91 -2.76
C ALA A 76 -8.64 -13.21 -1.58
N LEU A 77 -8.28 -11.95 -1.31
CA LEU A 77 -8.87 -11.18 -0.21
C LEU A 77 -10.36 -10.87 -0.43
N LEU A 78 -10.85 -10.84 -1.67
CA LEU A 78 -12.27 -10.68 -1.97
C LEU A 78 -13.15 -11.83 -1.46
N ASN A 79 -12.55 -12.96 -1.11
CA ASN A 79 -13.25 -14.11 -0.55
C ASN A 79 -12.89 -14.35 0.93
N ASP A 80 -12.22 -13.37 1.56
CA ASP A 80 -11.68 -13.54 2.89
C ASP A 80 -12.65 -13.02 3.96
N PRO A 81 -13.25 -13.90 4.79
CA PRO A 81 -14.23 -13.48 5.78
C PRO A 81 -13.65 -12.55 6.84
N GLU A 82 -12.35 -12.64 7.16
CA GLU A 82 -11.71 -11.77 8.14
C GLU A 82 -11.64 -10.32 7.63
N VAL A 83 -11.46 -10.12 6.32
CA VAL A 83 -11.49 -8.79 5.70
C VAL A 83 -12.94 -8.34 5.50
N LEU A 84 -13.79 -9.20 4.94
CA LEU A 84 -15.15 -8.84 4.53
C LEU A 84 -16.08 -8.48 5.70
N GLN A 85 -15.85 -9.02 6.91
CA GLN A 85 -16.63 -8.64 8.10
C GLN A 85 -16.60 -7.12 8.38
N TYR A 86 -15.58 -6.41 7.91
CA TYR A 86 -15.44 -4.97 8.09
C TYR A 86 -16.30 -4.15 7.10
N ASP A 87 -16.88 -4.76 6.06
CA ASP A 87 -17.75 -4.07 5.09
C ASP A 87 -19.04 -3.54 5.75
N ALA A 88 -19.55 -4.25 6.75
CA ALA A 88 -20.67 -3.80 7.57
C ALA A 88 -20.40 -2.48 8.31
N ARG A 89 -19.13 -2.06 8.44
CA ARG A 89 -18.71 -0.83 9.13
C ARG A 89 -18.62 0.38 8.20
N GLY A 90 -19.60 0.54 7.31
CA GLY A 90 -19.70 1.69 6.39
C GLY A 90 -19.03 1.49 5.04
N GLY A 91 -18.79 0.24 4.65
CA GLY A 91 -18.19 -0.14 3.37
C GLY A 91 -16.67 -0.20 3.43
N LEU A 92 -16.11 -1.17 2.72
CA LEU A 92 -14.68 -1.31 2.51
C LEU A 92 -14.21 -0.61 1.24
N PHE A 93 -13.04 -0.03 1.33
CA PHE A 93 -12.38 0.68 0.24
C PHE A 93 -10.99 0.12 0.00
N LEU A 94 -10.56 0.19 -1.25
CA LEU A 94 -9.30 -0.32 -1.74
C LEU A 94 -8.62 0.72 -2.62
N THR A 95 -7.31 0.80 -2.45
CA THR A 95 -6.41 1.43 -3.42
C THR A 95 -5.08 0.70 -3.40
N TRP A 96 -4.32 0.86 -4.46
CA TRP A 96 -3.00 0.27 -4.63
C TRP A 96 -2.11 1.21 -5.40
N THR A 97 -0.83 0.89 -5.41
CA THR A 97 0.17 1.56 -6.23
C THR A 97 1.21 0.54 -6.68
N LEU A 98 1.74 0.72 -7.89
CA LEU A 98 2.78 -0.15 -8.43
C LEU A 98 4.12 0.28 -7.86
N ILE A 99 4.81 -0.66 -7.23
CA ILE A 99 6.11 -0.43 -6.58
C ILE A 99 7.00 -1.61 -6.95
N ARG A 100 8.28 -1.34 -7.23
CA ARG A 100 9.23 -2.42 -7.52
C ARG A 100 9.45 -3.30 -6.27
N PRO A 101 9.58 -4.63 -6.42
CA PRO A 101 9.61 -5.57 -5.29
C PRO A 101 10.63 -5.23 -4.20
N GLU A 102 11.79 -4.68 -4.56
CA GLU A 102 12.86 -4.32 -3.63
C GLU A 102 12.46 -3.26 -2.60
N TYR A 103 11.42 -2.46 -2.86
CA TYR A 103 10.94 -1.44 -1.93
C TYR A 103 9.72 -1.88 -1.12
N HIS A 104 9.13 -3.04 -1.42
CA HIS A 104 7.90 -3.50 -0.75
C HIS A 104 8.07 -3.57 0.75
N ALA A 105 9.16 -4.19 1.23
CA ALA A 105 9.39 -4.38 2.66
C ALA A 105 9.50 -3.05 3.42
N GLY A 106 10.25 -2.07 2.89
CA GLY A 106 10.42 -0.77 3.52
C GLY A 106 9.13 0.06 3.54
N VAL A 107 8.35 0.00 2.47
CA VAL A 107 7.05 0.70 2.38
C VAL A 107 6.01 0.07 3.29
N ILE A 108 5.91 -1.27 3.33
CA ILE A 108 4.99 -1.99 4.22
C ILE A 108 5.31 -1.72 5.68
N LYS A 109 6.59 -1.73 6.06
CA LYS A 109 7.02 -1.42 7.43
C LYS A 109 6.53 -0.04 7.85
N PHE A 110 6.82 0.99 7.05
CA PHE A 110 6.38 2.36 7.33
C PHE A 110 4.85 2.47 7.44
N LEU A 111 4.13 1.90 6.48
CA LEU A 111 2.67 1.97 6.44
C LEU A 111 2.04 1.26 7.64
N ARG A 112 2.56 0.11 8.06
CA ARG A 112 2.04 -0.61 9.23
C ARG A 112 2.26 0.14 10.53
N GLU A 113 3.48 0.64 10.75
CA GLU A 113 3.81 1.44 11.93
C GLU A 113 2.95 2.71 12.01
N SER A 114 2.71 3.35 10.86
CA SER A 114 1.94 4.59 10.78
C SER A 114 0.42 4.37 10.87
N MET A 115 -0.11 3.35 10.20
CA MET A 115 -1.56 3.13 10.04
C MET A 115 -2.16 2.21 11.11
N LYS A 116 -1.36 1.32 11.70
CA LYS A 116 -1.80 0.32 12.69
C LYS A 116 -3.03 -0.47 12.21
N PRO A 117 -2.91 -1.24 11.11
CA PRO A 117 -4.04 -1.95 10.52
C PRO A 117 -4.63 -2.96 11.50
N LEU A 118 -5.94 -3.19 11.39
CA LEU A 118 -6.68 -4.13 12.25
C LEU A 118 -6.29 -5.59 11.99
N ILE A 119 -5.86 -5.91 10.77
CA ILE A 119 -5.36 -7.22 10.37
C ILE A 119 -3.89 -7.07 9.98
N ASP A 120 -3.02 -7.77 10.68
CA ASP A 120 -1.58 -7.84 10.39
C ASP A 120 -1.20 -9.30 10.06
N ARG A 121 -0.91 -9.57 8.78
CA ARG A 121 -0.77 -10.94 8.24
C ARG A 121 0.56 -11.27 7.57
N ASP A 122 1.44 -10.30 7.30
CA ASP A 122 2.79 -10.67 6.84
C ASP A 122 3.69 -11.04 8.03
N PRO A 123 4.72 -11.87 7.81
CA PRO A 123 5.81 -11.98 8.77
C PRO A 123 6.30 -10.58 9.17
N PRO A 124 6.74 -10.41 10.43
CA PRO A 124 7.34 -9.15 10.85
C PRO A 124 8.40 -8.76 9.83
N SER A 125 8.33 -7.53 9.32
CA SER A 125 9.36 -7.02 8.41
C SER A 125 10.72 -7.34 9.02
N PRO A 126 11.69 -7.85 8.24
CA PRO A 126 13.00 -8.17 8.78
C PRO A 126 13.49 -6.95 9.56
N LYS A 127 13.93 -7.15 10.81
CA LYS A 127 14.28 -6.05 11.72
C LYS A 127 15.25 -5.06 11.05
N ASP A 128 16.06 -5.57 10.14
CA ASP A 128 17.13 -4.88 9.40
C ASP A 128 16.64 -4.08 8.16
N VAL A 129 15.35 -4.13 7.82
CA VAL A 129 14.81 -3.31 6.71
C VAL A 129 14.51 -1.91 7.20
N GLU A 130 15.11 -0.93 6.55
CA GLU A 130 14.83 0.49 6.77
C GLU A 130 13.43 0.85 6.25
N ALA A 131 12.63 1.51 7.08
CA ALA A 131 11.30 1.97 6.70
C ALA A 131 11.45 3.07 5.63
N ILE A 132 10.65 2.99 4.56
CA ILE A 132 10.63 4.00 3.50
C ILE A 132 9.40 4.89 3.76
N PRO A 133 9.58 6.15 4.19
CA PRO A 133 8.46 7.04 4.44
C PRO A 133 7.68 7.30 3.16
N VAL A 134 6.38 7.06 3.19
CA VAL A 134 5.49 7.27 2.03
C VAL A 134 4.21 8.00 2.43
N MET A 135 3.63 8.75 1.51
CA MET A 135 2.33 9.37 1.76
C MET A 135 1.21 8.33 1.73
N ALA A 136 0.37 8.31 2.75
CA ALA A 136 -0.84 7.48 2.80
C ALA A 136 -1.87 7.90 1.72
N PRO A 137 -2.78 7.01 1.30
CA PRO A 137 -3.82 7.37 0.37
C PRO A 137 -4.76 8.40 0.97
N GLY A 138 -5.04 9.46 0.21
CA GLY A 138 -5.85 10.60 0.66
C GLY A 138 -5.07 11.61 1.50
N GLY A 139 -3.72 11.53 1.48
CA GLY A 139 -2.83 12.32 2.32
C GLY A 139 -3.27 13.77 2.55
N GLU A 140 -3.64 14.03 3.79
CA GLU A 140 -2.75 14.81 4.64
C GLU A 140 -2.00 13.78 5.51
N SER A 141 -0.69 13.64 5.28
CA SER A 141 0.16 12.92 6.21
C SER A 141 0.20 13.80 7.45
N ARG A 142 -0.48 13.45 8.56
CA ARG A 142 -0.36 14.22 9.80
C ARG A 142 1.12 14.23 10.21
N PRO A 143 1.80 15.38 10.19
CA PRO A 143 2.98 15.56 11.01
C PRO A 143 2.45 16.08 12.34
N THR A 144 2.25 15.20 13.32
CA THR A 144 1.97 15.66 14.68
C THR A 144 3.19 15.40 15.54
N GLU A 145 3.94 16.49 15.68
CA GLU A 145 4.79 16.95 16.79
C GLU A 145 6.10 16.20 17.08
#